data_AF-A0A9D5NR16-F1
#
_entry.id   AF-A0A9D5NR16-F1
#
_cell.length_a   1.000
_cell.length_b   1.000
_cell.length_c   1.000
_cell.angle_alpha   90.00
_cell.angle_beta   90.00
_cell.angle_gamma   90.00
#
_symmetry.space_group_name_H-M   'P 1'
#
loop_
_entity.id
_entity.type
_entity.pdbx_description
1 polymer ?
#
loop_
_entity_poly.entity_id
_entity_poly.type
_entity_poly.pdbx_seq_one_letter_code
_entity_poly.pdbx_strand_id
1 'polypeptide(L)'
;MNIDKIKTQYEKALELKSSEKYADLLKVELSNPTWKQELDAITERLHSIGSKSDFKKRLEELVSLFDRVYEKITAPGLDAFIRWIQDHSKNNDENIKILSVFLKDNYESYSTSIDSILTSMENLPQEDEKHLFDPIVTDFNKKLKSEVSSFISSPDKFENNIDDFLSTLSSEYAGMSEIVELTFTDIDQLYTPEQKAIPSISFYEGIIQQAISKGQSLKEIDDYEKGTTLCERAQARINSIRACISTLIKTGVADCGDEDLKKLFLRYDKEMVTSTGDISKSLSNYLTNSWEPLQNNYASIKNFYEESTLEFQTTDWLGIEKEAEITALYNEYNTVRKGNVLPQIPTTKLEDVAHKLNACYDKIAKLSKKENETSKTIREWFQEFLNTYNNKKQLLDKLVEKHPPLKASCDEIYAQGSTLTTLINGIEAISSDGTFLNALSDGTIYDMICDMNKTKEKFIEILKQSQMEAQIDWLNSLTSFEIDETNFKPDYLLELLKNGLISLSFKKEF
;
A
#
# COMPACT_ATOMS: atom_id res chain seq x y z
N MET A 1 10.55 71.53 10.69
CA MET A 1 11.47 70.55 10.08
C MET A 1 12.30 69.97 11.22
N ASN A 2 12.05 68.72 11.60
CA ASN A 2 12.65 68.11 12.78
C ASN A 2 14.02 67.51 12.39
N ILE A 3 15.09 68.23 12.71
CA ILE A 3 16.45 67.95 12.23
C ILE A 3 16.95 66.58 12.70
N ASP A 4 16.55 66.14 13.89
CA ASP A 4 16.92 64.81 14.41
C ASP A 4 16.30 63.68 13.59
N LYS A 5 15.03 63.83 13.15
CA LYS A 5 14.37 62.84 12.29
C LYS A 5 15.07 62.73 10.93
N ILE A 6 15.54 63.85 10.38
CA ILE A 6 16.29 63.88 9.12
C ILE A 6 17.67 63.22 9.28
N LYS A 7 18.34 63.45 10.41
CA LYS A 7 19.66 62.88 10.68
C LYS A 7 19.61 61.36 10.85
N THR A 8 18.65 60.84 11.60
CA THR A 8 18.44 59.39 11.76
C THR A 8 18.11 58.72 10.43
N GLN A 9 17.24 59.33 9.62
CA GLN A 9 16.91 58.84 8.27
C GLN A 9 18.13 58.86 7.33
N TYR A 10 18.99 59.88 7.44
CA TYR A 10 20.21 59.98 6.65
C TYR A 10 21.24 58.90 7.02
N GLU A 11 21.43 58.61 8.32
CA GLU A 11 22.33 57.56 8.80
C GLU A 11 21.84 56.17 8.38
N LYS A 12 20.53 55.89 8.48
CA LYS A 12 19.92 54.65 7.94
C LYS A 12 20.06 54.55 6.42
N ALA A 13 19.88 55.64 5.69
CA ALA A 13 20.05 55.63 4.24
C ALA A 13 21.51 55.36 3.82
N LEU A 14 22.48 55.76 4.65
CA LEU A 14 23.89 55.42 4.47
C LEU A 14 24.17 53.93 4.73
N GLU A 15 23.57 53.34 5.77
CA GLU A 15 23.63 51.89 6.00
C GLU A 15 22.99 51.10 4.85
N LEU A 16 21.78 51.49 4.41
CA LEU A 16 21.08 50.82 3.30
C LEU A 16 21.86 50.94 1.97
N LYS A 17 22.53 52.07 1.73
CA LYS A 17 23.42 52.26 0.56
C LYS A 17 24.67 51.39 0.57
N SER A 18 25.05 50.84 1.73
CA SER A 18 26.20 49.93 1.81
C SER A 18 25.87 48.50 1.36
N SER A 19 24.57 48.16 1.24
CA SER A 19 24.11 46.92 0.62
C SER A 19 24.27 46.99 -0.90
N GLU A 20 24.97 46.01 -1.48
CA GLU A 20 25.23 45.91 -2.93
C GLU A 20 23.94 45.93 -3.76
N LYS A 21 22.90 45.23 -3.28
CA LYS A 21 21.56 45.16 -3.89
C LYS A 21 20.90 46.54 -4.02
N TYR A 22 20.90 47.31 -2.94
CA TYR A 22 20.26 48.63 -2.95
C TYR A 22 21.10 49.67 -3.68
N ALA A 23 22.42 49.51 -3.72
CA ALA A 23 23.30 50.39 -4.50
C ALA A 23 22.95 50.35 -6.00
N ASP A 24 22.71 49.17 -6.58
CA ASP A 24 22.34 49.04 -8.00
C ASP A 24 20.92 49.55 -8.29
N LEU A 25 19.94 49.21 -7.45
CA LEU A 25 18.56 49.73 -7.57
C LEU A 25 18.53 51.27 -7.49
N LEU A 26 19.26 51.86 -6.53
CA LEU A 26 19.38 53.30 -6.39
C LEU A 26 20.09 53.94 -7.58
N LYS A 27 21.13 53.29 -8.12
CA LYS A 27 21.85 53.77 -9.30
C LYS A 27 20.93 53.82 -10.52
N VAL A 28 20.10 52.79 -10.74
CA VAL A 28 19.10 52.76 -11.82
C VAL A 28 18.05 53.86 -11.62
N GLU A 29 17.47 53.96 -10.43
CA GLU A 29 16.41 54.94 -10.12
C GLU A 29 16.91 56.39 -10.23
N LEU A 30 18.12 56.69 -9.72
CA LEU A 30 18.72 58.03 -9.80
C LEU A 30 19.22 58.39 -11.20
N SER A 31 19.48 57.38 -12.04
CA SER A 31 19.82 57.58 -13.46
C SER A 31 18.57 57.80 -14.32
N ASN A 32 17.36 57.72 -13.75
CA ASN A 32 16.12 57.91 -14.50
C ASN A 32 16.05 59.36 -15.06
N PRO A 33 15.96 59.53 -16.40
CA PRO A 33 15.94 60.85 -17.01
C PRO A 33 14.73 61.69 -16.63
N THR A 34 13.64 61.09 -16.12
CA THR A 34 12.45 61.83 -15.67
C THR A 34 12.78 62.81 -14.54
N TRP A 35 13.65 62.44 -13.58
CA TRP A 35 14.06 63.34 -12.50
C TRP A 35 14.72 64.61 -13.03
N LYS A 36 15.60 64.44 -14.02
CA LYS A 36 16.29 65.55 -14.66
C LYS A 36 15.32 66.40 -15.49
N GLN A 37 14.40 65.78 -16.21
CA GLN A 37 13.38 66.50 -16.99
C GLN A 37 12.43 67.31 -16.09
N GLU A 38 11.98 66.75 -14.97
CA GLU A 38 11.14 67.46 -13.99
C GLU A 38 11.91 68.64 -13.35
N LEU A 39 13.18 68.43 -13.00
CA LEU A 39 14.05 69.48 -12.46
C LEU A 39 14.28 70.60 -13.48
N ASP A 40 14.58 70.26 -14.73
CA ASP A 40 14.80 71.22 -15.81
C ASP A 40 13.53 72.03 -16.08
N ALA A 41 12.35 71.39 -16.07
CA ALA A 41 11.06 72.06 -16.23
C ALA A 41 10.72 73.01 -15.07
N ILE A 42 11.03 72.64 -13.83
CA ILE A 42 10.88 73.55 -12.67
C ILE A 42 11.88 74.71 -12.79
N THR A 43 13.12 74.43 -13.19
CA THR A 43 14.19 75.41 -13.35
C THR A 43 13.83 76.44 -14.43
N GLU A 44 13.34 76.02 -15.59
CA GLU A 44 12.89 76.91 -16.66
C GLU A 44 11.75 77.84 -16.20
N ARG A 45 10.80 77.31 -15.41
CA ARG A 45 9.71 78.09 -14.81
C ARG A 45 10.18 79.03 -13.69
N LEU A 46 11.28 78.71 -13.00
CA LEU A 46 11.90 79.60 -12.02
C LEU A 46 12.55 80.83 -12.68
N HIS A 47 12.95 80.75 -13.96
CA HIS A 47 13.49 81.89 -14.70
C HIS A 47 12.41 82.90 -15.15
N SER A 48 11.12 82.56 -15.01
CA SER A 48 9.98 83.34 -15.51
C SER A 48 8.99 83.75 -14.40
N ILE A 49 9.49 84.03 -13.20
CA ILE A 49 8.67 84.38 -12.02
C ILE A 49 8.18 85.83 -12.11
N GLY A 50 6.86 86.00 -12.25
CA GLY A 50 6.21 87.32 -12.29
C GLY A 50 5.67 87.81 -10.94
N SER A 51 5.58 86.96 -9.93
CA SER A 51 4.99 87.32 -8.63
C SER A 51 5.56 86.52 -7.45
N LYS A 52 5.37 87.04 -6.23
CA LYS A 52 5.71 86.35 -4.98
C LYS A 52 4.91 85.06 -4.79
N SER A 53 3.67 85.01 -5.30
CA SER A 53 2.83 83.81 -5.29
C SER A 53 3.40 82.73 -6.21
N ASP A 54 3.85 83.12 -7.41
CA ASP A 54 4.47 82.19 -8.36
C ASP A 54 5.79 81.65 -7.82
N PHE A 55 6.62 82.50 -7.20
CA PHE A 55 7.84 82.06 -6.53
C PHE A 55 7.56 80.98 -5.48
N LYS A 56 6.56 81.22 -4.62
CA LYS A 56 6.18 80.27 -3.57
C LYS A 56 5.72 78.93 -4.15
N LYS A 57 4.88 78.98 -5.19
CA LYS A 57 4.40 77.78 -5.88
C LYS A 57 5.53 76.97 -6.53
N ARG A 58 6.50 77.62 -7.19
CA ARG A 58 7.65 76.93 -7.78
C ARG A 58 8.61 76.37 -6.74
N LEU A 59 8.77 77.06 -5.61
CA LEU A 59 9.54 76.54 -4.47
C LEU A 59 8.87 75.29 -3.88
N GLU A 60 7.55 75.29 -3.73
CA GLU A 60 6.78 74.10 -3.29
C GLU A 60 6.94 72.92 -4.28
N GLU A 61 6.93 73.17 -5.60
CA GLU A 61 7.19 72.15 -6.62
C GLU A 61 8.62 71.59 -6.53
N LEU A 62 9.63 72.45 -6.30
CA LEU A 62 11.02 72.02 -6.13
C LEU A 62 11.22 71.19 -4.86
N VAL A 63 10.63 71.62 -3.74
CA VAL A 63 10.64 70.88 -2.47
C VAL A 63 9.94 69.53 -2.66
N SER A 64 8.80 69.51 -3.34
CA SER A 64 8.07 68.28 -3.65
C SER A 64 8.89 67.31 -4.52
N LEU A 65 9.65 67.81 -5.51
CA LEU A 65 10.56 67.00 -6.30
C LEU A 65 11.71 66.45 -5.46
N PHE A 66 12.33 67.30 -4.62
CA PHE A 66 13.39 66.88 -3.71
C PHE A 66 12.92 65.80 -2.75
N ASP A 67 11.75 65.99 -2.13
CA ASP A 67 11.16 65.02 -1.20
C ASP A 67 10.90 63.68 -1.90
N ARG A 68 10.36 63.68 -3.13
CA ARG A 68 10.17 62.46 -3.94
C ARG A 68 11.49 61.73 -4.23
N VAL A 69 12.54 62.44 -4.61
CA VAL A 69 13.85 61.84 -4.88
C VAL A 69 14.50 61.35 -3.58
N TYR A 70 14.42 62.14 -2.51
CA TYR A 70 14.93 61.80 -1.19
C TYR A 70 14.25 60.53 -0.64
N GLU A 71 12.95 60.35 -0.86
CA GLU A 71 12.20 59.15 -0.48
C GLU A 71 12.71 57.90 -1.16
N LYS A 72 12.94 57.95 -2.48
CA LYS A 72 13.54 56.83 -3.23
C LYS A 72 14.92 56.44 -2.68
N ILE A 73 15.68 57.43 -2.21
CA ILE A 73 17.02 57.24 -1.64
C ILE A 73 16.98 56.68 -0.22
N THR A 74 16.00 57.09 0.59
CA THR A 74 15.97 56.81 2.04
C THR A 74 15.14 55.60 2.42
N ALA A 75 14.23 55.14 1.56
CA ALA A 75 13.41 53.96 1.80
C ALA A 75 13.28 53.04 0.56
N PRO A 76 14.39 52.57 -0.04
CA PRO A 76 14.34 51.73 -1.25
C PRO A 76 13.61 50.40 -1.03
N GLY A 77 13.68 49.80 0.16
CA GLY A 77 12.93 48.60 0.52
C GLY A 77 11.42 48.84 0.56
N LEU A 78 10.97 49.98 1.12
CA LEU A 78 9.56 50.36 1.08
C LEU A 78 9.06 50.54 -0.36
N ASP A 79 9.86 51.17 -1.22
CA ASP A 79 9.49 51.35 -2.62
C ASP A 79 9.35 50.03 -3.37
N ALA A 80 10.31 49.11 -3.17
CA ALA A 80 10.27 47.77 -3.75
C ALA A 80 9.04 46.97 -3.25
N PHE A 81 8.72 47.07 -1.96
CA PHE A 81 7.54 46.42 -1.38
C PHE A 81 6.23 46.99 -1.91
N ILE A 82 6.11 48.32 -2.04
CA ILE A 82 4.93 48.95 -2.62
C ILE A 82 4.76 48.58 -4.09
N ARG A 83 5.86 48.53 -4.87
CA ARG A 83 5.83 48.03 -6.26
C ARG A 83 5.35 46.59 -6.32
N TRP A 84 5.88 45.72 -5.46
CA TRP A 84 5.40 44.35 -5.37
C TRP A 84 3.91 44.29 -5.03
N ILE A 85 3.39 45.09 -4.10
CA ILE A 85 1.95 45.16 -3.82
C ILE A 85 1.17 45.62 -5.05
N GLN A 86 1.66 46.63 -5.79
CA GLN A 86 1.03 47.16 -7.01
C GLN A 86 0.90 46.10 -8.10
N ASP A 87 1.97 45.33 -8.34
CA ASP A 87 1.99 44.27 -9.34
C ASP A 87 0.97 43.16 -9.05
N HIS A 88 0.56 43.04 -7.77
CA HIS A 88 -0.26 41.95 -7.27
C HIS A 88 -1.67 42.36 -6.83
N SER A 89 -1.98 43.65 -6.78
CA SER A 89 -3.26 44.19 -6.30
C SER A 89 -3.92 45.07 -7.37
N LYS A 90 -4.51 44.44 -8.39
CA LYS A 90 -5.17 45.17 -9.50
C LYS A 90 -6.30 46.07 -8.98
N ASN A 91 -6.45 47.26 -9.59
CA ASN A 91 -7.52 48.24 -9.35
C ASN A 91 -7.59 48.82 -7.93
N ASN A 92 -6.47 48.86 -7.20
CA ASN A 92 -6.42 49.37 -5.82
C ASN A 92 -5.50 50.60 -5.64
N ASP A 93 -5.16 51.31 -6.73
CA ASP A 93 -4.15 52.39 -6.73
C ASP A 93 -4.34 53.42 -5.62
N GLU A 94 -5.59 53.82 -5.32
CA GLU A 94 -5.86 54.81 -4.29
C GLU A 94 -5.64 54.26 -2.87
N ASN A 95 -6.03 53.01 -2.61
CA ASN A 95 -5.79 52.36 -1.32
C ASN A 95 -4.30 52.06 -1.11
N ILE A 96 -3.58 51.72 -2.19
CA ILE A 96 -2.13 51.51 -2.15
C ILE A 96 -1.41 52.81 -1.82
N LYS A 97 -1.87 53.97 -2.34
CA LYS A 97 -1.32 55.28 -1.92
C LYS A 97 -1.54 55.53 -0.44
N ILE A 98 -2.72 55.21 0.09
CA ILE A 98 -3.01 55.34 1.53
C ILE A 98 -2.05 54.47 2.35
N LEU A 99 -1.87 53.20 1.97
CA LEU A 99 -0.91 52.31 2.63
C LEU A 99 0.53 52.82 2.53
N SER A 100 0.93 53.30 1.35
CA SER A 100 2.27 53.84 1.10
C SER A 100 2.56 55.04 2.00
N VAL A 101 1.60 55.98 2.14
CA VAL A 101 1.72 57.12 3.07
C VAL A 101 1.83 56.64 4.51
N PHE A 102 0.96 55.70 4.92
CA PHE A 102 0.97 55.16 6.28
C PHE A 102 2.30 54.48 6.64
N LEU A 103 2.80 53.59 5.77
CA LEU A 103 4.06 52.88 5.99
C LEU A 103 5.26 53.82 5.97
N LYS A 104 5.21 54.87 5.14
CA LYS A 104 6.25 55.90 5.07
C LYS A 104 6.32 56.72 6.36
N ASP A 105 5.19 57.18 6.88
CA ASP A 105 5.15 57.96 8.11
C ASP A 105 5.69 57.19 9.32
N ASN A 106 5.60 55.86 9.26
CA ASN A 106 6.01 54.88 10.27
C ASN A 106 7.18 53.98 9.82
N TYR A 107 7.98 54.42 8.84
CA TYR A 107 8.96 53.55 8.17
C TYR A 107 9.98 52.93 9.14
N GLU A 108 10.42 53.68 10.15
CA GLU A 108 11.38 53.16 11.13
C GLU A 108 10.88 51.92 11.87
N SER A 109 9.57 51.84 12.13
CA SER A 109 8.93 50.71 12.81
C SER A 109 8.78 49.48 11.93
N TYR A 110 8.63 49.66 10.61
CA TYR A 110 8.31 48.57 9.67
C TYR A 110 9.44 48.18 8.72
N SER A 111 10.50 48.99 8.64
CA SER A 111 11.64 48.78 7.72
C SER A 111 12.23 47.37 7.80
N THR A 112 12.53 46.87 9.01
CA THR A 112 13.08 45.52 9.22
C THR A 112 12.15 44.41 8.71
N SER A 113 10.85 44.51 8.98
CA SER A 113 9.87 43.50 8.53
C SER A 113 9.75 43.50 7.00
N ILE A 114 9.73 44.68 6.38
CA ILE A 114 9.68 44.84 4.93
C ILE A 114 10.94 44.25 4.27
N ASP A 115 12.12 44.59 4.78
CA ASP A 115 13.38 44.07 4.25
C ASP A 115 13.49 42.55 4.41
N SER A 116 12.99 41.99 5.52
CA SER A 116 12.91 40.56 5.78
C SER A 116 12.02 39.84 4.75
N ILE A 117 10.83 40.38 4.48
CA ILE A 117 9.91 39.84 3.46
C ILE A 117 10.59 39.83 2.08
N LEU A 118 11.13 40.97 1.65
CA LEU A 118 11.76 41.10 0.34
C LEU A 118 12.96 40.17 0.16
N THR A 119 13.78 40.01 1.20
CA THR A 119 14.93 39.09 1.17
C THR A 119 14.46 37.63 1.05
N SER A 120 13.44 37.26 1.82
CA SER A 120 12.89 35.91 1.79
C SER A 120 12.27 35.57 0.43
N MET A 121 11.63 36.55 -0.22
CA MET A 121 11.08 36.39 -1.57
C MET A 121 12.16 36.14 -2.63
N GLU A 122 13.32 36.77 -2.52
CA GLU A 122 14.44 36.57 -3.45
C GLU A 122 15.09 35.19 -3.30
N ASN A 123 15.03 34.62 -2.10
CA ASN A 123 15.54 33.28 -1.81
C ASN A 123 14.60 32.16 -2.33
N LEU A 124 13.39 32.50 -2.79
CA LEU A 124 12.51 31.53 -3.42
C LEU A 124 12.93 31.24 -4.87
N PRO A 125 12.61 30.03 -5.37
CA PRO A 125 12.86 29.69 -6.77
C PRO A 125 12.28 30.72 -7.74
N GLN A 126 13.11 31.19 -8.67
CA GLN A 126 12.74 32.18 -9.67
C GLN A 126 12.16 31.49 -10.93
N GLU A 127 11.37 32.22 -11.72
CA GLU A 127 10.60 31.67 -12.86
C GLU A 127 11.47 31.23 -14.07
N ASP A 128 12.78 31.47 -14.03
CA ASP A 128 13.73 31.20 -15.11
C ASP A 128 14.21 29.75 -15.17
N GLU A 129 14.14 29.01 -14.05
CA GLU A 129 14.46 27.58 -13.98
C GLU A 129 13.23 26.75 -13.60
N LYS A 130 13.13 25.54 -14.17
CA LYS A 130 12.03 24.61 -13.88
C LYS A 130 12.38 23.75 -12.68
N HIS A 131 11.61 23.87 -11.60
CA HIS A 131 11.80 23.10 -10.38
C HIS A 131 10.72 22.02 -10.25
N LEU A 132 11.00 20.98 -9.47
CA LEU A 132 10.06 19.90 -9.19
C LEU A 132 8.77 20.42 -8.50
N PHE A 133 8.94 21.46 -7.68
CA PHE A 133 7.89 22.00 -6.81
C PHE A 133 7.35 23.37 -7.25
N ASP A 134 7.54 23.75 -8.52
CA ASP A 134 6.95 24.99 -9.08
C ASP A 134 5.44 25.14 -8.79
N PRO A 135 4.61 24.07 -8.86
CA PRO A 135 3.20 24.16 -8.46
C PRO A 135 2.97 24.61 -7.01
N ILE A 136 3.81 24.17 -6.05
CA ILE A 136 3.73 24.62 -4.65
C ILE A 136 4.00 26.13 -4.57
N VAL A 137 5.10 26.59 -5.18
CA VAL A 137 5.49 28.00 -5.17
C VAL A 137 4.43 28.86 -5.85
N THR A 138 3.86 28.37 -6.95
CA THR A 138 2.79 29.04 -7.69
C THR A 138 1.51 29.16 -6.86
N ASP A 139 1.06 28.07 -6.22
CA ASP A 139 -0.15 28.09 -5.38
C ASP A 139 0.05 28.97 -4.13
N PHE A 140 1.23 28.93 -3.52
CA PHE A 140 1.63 29.80 -2.41
C PHE A 140 1.52 31.27 -2.79
N ASN A 141 2.22 31.67 -3.86
CA ASN A 141 2.20 33.04 -4.36
C ASN A 141 0.78 33.48 -4.71
N LYS A 142 -0.04 32.61 -5.33
CA LYS A 142 -1.43 32.93 -5.65
C LYS A 142 -2.28 33.20 -4.41
N LYS A 143 -2.11 32.42 -3.34
CA LYS A 143 -2.87 32.59 -2.09
C LYS A 143 -2.46 33.87 -1.36
N LEU A 144 -1.16 34.11 -1.19
CA LEU A 144 -0.70 35.35 -0.58
C LEU A 144 -1.11 36.59 -1.37
N LYS A 145 -1.06 36.56 -2.70
CA LYS A 145 -1.58 37.67 -3.54
C LYS A 145 -3.06 37.96 -3.27
N SER A 146 -3.87 36.91 -3.04
CA SER A 146 -5.28 37.07 -2.68
C SER A 146 -5.46 37.70 -1.30
N GLU A 147 -4.63 37.32 -0.31
CA GLU A 147 -4.66 37.88 1.04
C GLU A 147 -4.22 39.35 1.04
N VAL A 148 -3.14 39.69 0.32
CA VAL A 148 -2.70 41.06 0.10
C VAL A 148 -3.81 41.89 -0.53
N SER A 149 -4.42 41.41 -1.61
CA SER A 149 -5.54 42.12 -2.27
C SER A 149 -6.72 42.36 -1.32
N SER A 150 -7.04 41.38 -0.46
CA SER A 150 -8.10 41.50 0.53
C SER A 150 -7.76 42.54 1.61
N PHE A 151 -6.52 42.55 2.09
CA PHE A 151 -6.04 43.55 3.06
C PHE A 151 -6.10 44.96 2.47
N ILE A 152 -5.54 45.16 1.28
CA ILE A 152 -5.49 46.46 0.58
C ILE A 152 -6.88 47.03 0.31
N SER A 153 -7.88 46.17 0.10
CA SER A 153 -9.26 46.61 -0.14
C SER A 153 -9.96 47.22 1.09
N SER A 154 -9.34 47.16 2.28
CA SER A 154 -9.91 47.67 3.55
C SER A 154 -8.99 48.70 4.24
N PRO A 155 -8.83 49.92 3.68
CA PRO A 155 -7.88 50.92 4.18
C PRO A 155 -8.14 51.40 5.60
N ASP A 156 -9.39 51.35 6.04
CA ASP A 156 -9.86 51.65 7.41
C ASP A 156 -9.29 50.70 8.47
N LYS A 157 -8.73 49.55 8.07
CA LYS A 157 -8.16 48.55 8.98
C LYS A 157 -6.63 48.57 9.05
N PHE A 158 -5.96 49.40 8.24
CA PHE A 158 -4.50 49.40 8.18
C PHE A 158 -3.85 49.68 9.54
N GLU A 159 -4.29 50.73 10.23
CA GLU A 159 -3.69 51.17 11.50
C GLU A 159 -3.70 50.07 12.58
N ASN A 160 -4.74 49.24 12.62
CA ASN A 160 -4.90 48.21 13.66
C ASN A 160 -4.38 46.83 13.23
N ASN A 161 -4.17 46.59 11.93
CA ASN A 161 -3.88 45.24 11.40
C ASN A 161 -2.55 45.15 10.63
N ILE A 162 -1.82 46.25 10.45
CA ILE A 162 -0.56 46.27 9.68
C ILE A 162 0.53 45.39 10.32
N ASP A 163 0.61 45.38 11.65
CA ASP A 163 1.57 44.56 12.40
C ASP A 163 1.33 43.07 12.12
N ASP A 164 0.09 42.63 12.31
CA ASP A 164 -0.32 41.24 12.06
C ASP A 164 -0.14 40.85 10.59
N PHE A 165 -0.43 41.76 9.65
CA PHE A 165 -0.25 41.54 8.22
C PHE A 165 1.22 41.35 7.85
N LEU A 166 2.11 42.25 8.27
CA LEU A 166 3.54 42.16 7.98
C LEU A 166 4.18 40.96 8.69
N SER A 167 3.75 40.66 9.92
CA SER A 167 4.19 39.48 10.67
C SER A 167 3.82 38.18 9.95
N THR A 168 2.57 38.09 9.47
CA THR A 168 2.08 36.92 8.72
C THR A 168 2.86 36.73 7.41
N LEU A 169 3.02 37.80 6.61
CA LEU A 169 3.81 37.73 5.38
C LEU A 169 5.27 37.36 5.65
N SER A 170 5.92 37.97 6.65
CA SER A 170 7.30 37.67 6.99
C SER A 170 7.46 36.22 7.43
N SER A 171 6.54 35.69 8.23
CA SER A 171 6.56 34.30 8.70
C SER A 171 6.38 33.31 7.54
N GLU A 172 5.42 33.55 6.66
CA GLU A 172 5.12 32.68 5.52
C GLU A 172 6.27 32.65 4.50
N TYR A 173 6.80 33.81 4.10
CA TYR A 173 7.92 33.85 3.15
C TYR A 173 9.21 33.31 3.75
N ALA A 174 9.52 33.63 5.01
CA ALA A 174 10.69 33.07 5.69
C ALA A 174 10.59 31.54 5.76
N GLY A 175 9.46 31.02 6.22
CA GLY A 175 9.21 29.58 6.29
C GLY A 175 9.32 28.88 4.94
N MET A 176 8.78 29.48 3.86
CA MET A 176 8.96 28.93 2.51
C MET A 176 10.42 28.96 2.03
N SER A 177 11.18 30.01 2.35
CA SER A 177 12.58 30.14 1.93
C SER A 177 13.52 29.14 2.63
N GLU A 178 13.12 28.60 3.78
CA GLU A 178 13.87 27.57 4.51
C GLU A 178 13.70 26.16 3.89
N ILE A 179 12.70 25.96 3.02
CA ILE A 179 12.43 24.67 2.37
C ILE A 179 13.38 24.47 1.19
N VAL A 180 14.54 23.87 1.47
CA VAL A 180 15.60 23.61 0.48
C VAL A 180 15.11 22.81 -0.73
N GLU A 181 14.12 21.94 -0.55
CA GLU A 181 13.60 21.07 -1.61
C GLU A 181 12.90 21.85 -2.72
N LEU A 182 12.43 23.07 -2.46
CA LEU A 182 11.82 23.91 -3.50
C LEU A 182 12.80 24.26 -4.62
N THR A 183 14.10 24.22 -4.35
CA THR A 183 15.18 24.45 -5.32
C THR A 183 15.55 23.21 -6.14
N PHE A 184 14.92 22.05 -5.88
CA PHE A 184 15.26 20.83 -6.59
C PHE A 184 14.72 20.83 -8.01
N THR A 185 15.57 20.47 -8.96
CA THR A 185 15.26 20.37 -10.40
C THR A 185 15.14 18.92 -10.86
N ASP A 186 15.71 17.98 -10.11
CA ASP A 186 15.72 16.55 -10.43
C ASP A 186 15.27 15.66 -9.26
N ILE A 187 14.59 14.55 -9.57
CA ILE A 187 14.05 13.61 -8.58
C ILE A 187 15.15 12.98 -7.74
N ASP A 188 16.35 12.80 -8.30
CA ASP A 188 17.51 12.28 -7.56
C ASP A 188 17.87 13.17 -6.36
N GLN A 189 17.54 14.45 -6.38
CA GLN A 189 17.79 15.34 -5.23
C GLN A 189 16.86 15.04 -4.04
N LEU A 190 15.71 14.39 -4.27
CA LEU A 190 14.79 13.98 -3.21
C LEU A 190 15.28 12.76 -2.42
N TYR A 191 16.17 11.96 -3.01
CA TYR A 191 16.65 10.72 -2.40
C TYR A 191 17.68 10.97 -1.30
N THR A 192 17.55 10.24 -0.20
CA THR A 192 18.62 10.19 0.81
C THR A 192 19.85 9.48 0.24
N PRO A 193 21.05 9.66 0.83
CA PRO A 193 22.26 8.94 0.40
C PRO A 193 22.08 7.42 0.38
N GLU A 194 21.35 6.86 1.35
CA GLU A 194 21.04 5.43 1.42
C GLU A 194 20.13 5.00 0.29
N GLN A 195 19.12 5.81 -0.05
CA GLN A 195 18.19 5.53 -1.15
C GLN A 195 18.90 5.56 -2.50
N LYS A 196 19.84 6.50 -2.71
CA LYS A 196 20.67 6.56 -3.94
C LYS A 196 21.54 5.34 -4.15
N ALA A 197 21.95 4.68 -3.06
CA ALA A 197 22.74 3.46 -3.13
C ALA A 197 21.93 2.23 -3.58
N ILE A 198 20.59 2.33 -3.64
CA ILE A 198 19.70 1.25 -4.09
C ILE A 198 19.65 1.25 -5.62
N PRO A 199 20.25 0.25 -6.31
CA PRO A 199 20.34 0.26 -7.77
C PRO A 199 18.97 0.21 -8.47
N SER A 200 17.97 -0.31 -7.76
CA SER A 200 16.62 -0.56 -8.26
C SER A 200 15.66 0.60 -8.00
N ILE A 201 16.10 1.73 -7.44
CA ILE A 201 15.20 2.87 -7.12
C ILE A 201 14.49 3.45 -8.35
N SER A 202 15.14 3.41 -9.52
CA SER A 202 14.58 3.84 -10.80
C SER A 202 13.37 3.01 -11.24
N PHE A 203 13.19 1.80 -10.71
CA PHE A 203 11.97 1.00 -10.90
C PHE A 203 10.71 1.76 -10.49
N TYR A 204 10.80 2.59 -9.44
CA TYR A 204 9.68 3.33 -8.90
C TYR A 204 9.50 4.74 -9.50
N GLU A 205 10.35 5.15 -10.44
CA GLU A 205 10.40 6.54 -10.94
C GLU A 205 9.03 7.05 -11.43
N GLY A 206 8.30 6.23 -12.20
CA GLY A 206 6.97 6.60 -12.70
C GLY A 206 5.95 6.85 -11.59
N ILE A 207 5.99 6.08 -10.50
CA ILE A 207 5.09 6.26 -9.35
C ILE A 207 5.50 7.50 -8.55
N ILE A 208 6.80 7.75 -8.41
CA ILE A 208 7.34 8.93 -7.72
C ILE A 208 6.98 10.21 -8.48
N GLN A 209 7.12 10.21 -9.81
CA GLN A 209 6.67 11.32 -10.67
C GLN A 209 5.18 11.60 -10.50
N GLN A 210 4.36 10.55 -10.39
CA GLN A 210 2.93 10.74 -10.11
C GLN A 210 2.69 11.35 -8.73
N ALA A 211 3.39 10.88 -7.69
CA ALA A 211 3.33 11.45 -6.35
C ALA A 211 3.70 12.94 -6.34
N ILE A 212 4.77 13.32 -7.04
CA ILE A 212 5.16 14.72 -7.20
C ILE A 212 4.07 15.49 -7.94
N SER A 213 3.56 14.99 -9.08
CA SER A 213 2.56 15.73 -9.86
C SER A 213 1.23 15.97 -9.14
N LYS A 214 0.79 15.02 -8.31
CA LYS A 214 -0.51 15.04 -7.62
C LYS A 214 -0.44 15.64 -6.21
N GLY A 215 0.72 15.57 -5.57
CA GLY A 215 0.91 15.87 -4.14
C GLY A 215 1.16 17.33 -3.76
N GLN A 216 1.07 18.28 -4.69
CA GLN A 216 1.58 19.64 -4.51
C GLN A 216 0.53 20.71 -4.16
N SER A 217 -0.72 20.32 -3.92
CA SER A 217 -1.78 21.26 -3.57
C SER A 217 -1.64 21.75 -2.12
N LEU A 218 -1.61 23.08 -1.90
CA LEU A 218 -1.62 23.67 -0.55
C LEU A 218 -3.03 23.86 0.03
N LYS A 219 -4.05 23.24 -0.58
CA LYS A 219 -5.38 23.17 0.03
C LYS A 219 -5.34 22.28 1.27
N GLU A 220 -6.18 22.63 2.24
CA GLU A 220 -6.42 21.83 3.44
C GLU A 220 -6.91 20.45 3.04
N ILE A 221 -6.26 19.40 3.55
CA ILE A 221 -6.65 18.00 3.29
C ILE A 221 -7.40 17.34 4.45
N ASP A 222 -7.32 17.89 5.66
CA ASP A 222 -8.04 17.41 6.84
C ASP A 222 -8.30 18.55 7.85
N ASP A 223 -9.03 18.21 8.93
CA ASP A 223 -9.37 19.17 9.98
C ASP A 223 -8.17 19.62 10.81
N TYR A 224 -7.06 18.87 10.80
CA TYR A 224 -5.85 19.22 11.54
C TYR A 224 -5.08 20.34 10.83
N GLU A 225 -5.15 20.41 9.51
CA GLU A 225 -4.54 21.50 8.75
C GLU A 225 -5.30 22.83 8.86
N LYS A 226 -6.50 22.84 9.45
CA LYS A 226 -7.24 24.09 9.70
C LYS A 226 -6.44 24.96 10.68
N GLY A 227 -5.95 26.09 10.19
CA GLY A 227 -5.13 27.03 10.96
C GLY A 227 -3.62 26.80 10.89
N THR A 228 -3.15 25.83 10.08
CA THR A 228 -1.73 25.73 9.71
C THR A 228 -1.36 26.76 8.65
N THR A 229 -0.11 27.22 8.67
CA THR A 229 0.44 28.15 7.68
C THR A 229 0.63 27.49 6.33
N LEU A 230 0.76 28.29 5.26
CA LEU A 230 1.01 27.75 3.93
C LEU A 230 2.39 27.08 3.84
N CYS A 231 3.40 27.63 4.51
CA CYS A 231 4.74 27.02 4.57
C CYS A 231 4.74 25.66 5.29
N GLU A 232 4.00 25.53 6.40
CA GLU A 232 3.82 24.23 7.09
C GLU A 232 3.17 23.19 6.17
N ARG A 233 2.14 23.59 5.42
CA ARG A 233 1.49 22.72 4.43
C ARG A 233 2.45 22.33 3.31
N ALA A 234 3.24 23.26 2.79
CA ALA A 234 4.24 22.98 1.75
C ALA A 234 5.25 21.92 2.22
N GLN A 235 5.80 22.10 3.41
CA GLN A 235 6.70 21.14 4.03
C GLN A 235 6.02 19.77 4.22
N ALA A 236 4.77 19.76 4.68
CA ALA A 236 4.00 18.52 4.86
C ALA A 236 3.79 17.78 3.52
N ARG A 237 3.51 18.48 2.42
CA ARG A 237 3.39 17.89 1.07
C ARG A 237 4.71 17.25 0.61
N ILE A 238 5.83 17.95 0.76
CA ILE A 238 7.15 17.44 0.40
C ILE A 238 7.53 16.23 1.24
N ASN A 239 7.26 16.28 2.55
CA ASN A 239 7.48 15.15 3.46
C ASN A 239 6.60 13.95 3.09
N SER A 240 5.35 14.17 2.68
CA SER A 240 4.46 13.13 2.18
C SER A 240 5.03 12.44 0.93
N ILE A 241 5.59 13.20 -0.02
CA ILE A 241 6.26 12.67 -1.22
C ILE A 241 7.50 11.82 -0.84
N ARG A 242 8.32 12.28 0.11
CA ARG A 242 9.45 11.49 0.62
C ARG A 242 9.02 10.22 1.34
N ALA A 243 7.92 10.28 2.08
CA ALA A 243 7.33 9.12 2.71
C ALA A 243 6.86 8.10 1.66
N CYS A 244 6.28 8.53 0.53
CA CYS A 244 5.97 7.63 -0.59
C CYS A 244 7.20 6.87 -1.09
N ILE A 245 8.32 7.56 -1.33
CA ILE A 245 9.58 6.93 -1.78
C ILE A 245 10.00 5.84 -0.79
N SER A 246 10.00 6.17 0.50
CA SER A 246 10.36 5.23 1.56
C SER A 246 9.43 4.02 1.63
N THR A 247 8.12 4.23 1.43
CA THR A 247 7.12 3.16 1.43
C THR A 247 7.28 2.25 0.21
N LEU A 248 7.53 2.81 -0.99
CA LEU A 248 7.75 2.02 -2.21
C LEU A 248 8.97 1.10 -2.07
N ILE A 249 10.09 1.62 -1.56
CA ILE A 249 11.30 0.83 -1.31
C ILE A 249 11.01 -0.33 -0.35
N LYS A 250 10.26 -0.08 0.73
CA LYS A 250 9.89 -1.10 1.72
C LYS A 250 9.06 -2.26 1.14
N THR A 251 8.39 -2.08 0.01
CA THR A 251 7.66 -3.18 -0.64
C THR A 251 8.58 -4.31 -1.11
N GLY A 252 9.87 -4.00 -1.37
CA GLY A 252 10.85 -4.97 -1.85
C GLY A 252 10.56 -5.53 -3.25
N VAL A 253 9.57 -5.00 -3.98
CA VAL A 253 9.18 -5.52 -5.30
C VAL A 253 10.29 -5.33 -6.33
N ALA A 254 10.98 -4.20 -6.32
CA ALA A 254 12.07 -3.92 -7.25
C ALA A 254 13.23 -4.93 -7.15
N ASP A 255 13.48 -5.44 -5.94
CA ASP A 255 14.58 -6.37 -5.64
C ASP A 255 14.16 -7.84 -5.70
N CYS A 256 12.87 -8.13 -5.97
CA CYS A 256 12.41 -9.50 -6.06
C CYS A 256 12.98 -10.20 -7.31
N GLY A 257 13.16 -11.53 -7.27
CA GLY A 257 13.61 -12.31 -8.44
C GLY A 257 12.53 -12.56 -9.49
N ASP A 258 11.29 -12.10 -9.23
CA ASP A 258 10.12 -12.39 -10.05
C ASP A 258 9.79 -11.23 -11.00
N GLU A 259 10.28 -11.34 -12.23
CA GLU A 259 10.07 -10.33 -13.27
C GLU A 259 8.60 -10.16 -13.68
N ASP A 260 7.77 -11.19 -13.54
CA ASP A 260 6.34 -11.08 -13.87
C ASP A 260 5.57 -10.37 -12.76
N LEU A 261 5.94 -10.58 -11.49
CA LEU A 261 5.42 -9.80 -10.37
C LEU A 261 5.81 -8.31 -10.47
N LYS A 262 7.06 -8.02 -10.87
CA LYS A 262 7.51 -6.64 -11.11
C LYS A 262 6.68 -5.94 -12.18
N LYS A 263 6.48 -6.59 -13.33
CA LYS A 263 5.63 -6.06 -14.40
C LYS A 263 4.19 -5.87 -13.93
N LEU A 264 3.66 -6.81 -13.15
CA LEU A 264 2.32 -6.70 -12.58
C LEU A 264 2.20 -5.49 -11.65
N PHE A 265 3.18 -5.25 -10.78
CA PHE A 265 3.21 -4.09 -9.89
C PHE A 265 3.16 -2.76 -10.67
N LEU A 266 4.00 -2.61 -11.69
CA LEU A 266 4.07 -1.38 -12.49
C LEU A 266 2.80 -1.10 -13.29
N ARG A 267 1.95 -2.11 -13.55
CA ARG A 267 0.66 -1.88 -14.21
C ARG A 267 -0.34 -1.11 -13.34
N TYR A 268 -0.13 -1.10 -12.03
CA TYR A 268 -0.96 -0.40 -11.05
C TYR A 268 -0.43 0.99 -10.69
N ASP A 269 0.63 1.47 -11.36
CA ASP A 269 1.29 2.75 -11.08
C ASP A 269 0.33 3.95 -10.97
N LYS A 270 -0.69 4.00 -11.83
CA LYS A 270 -1.71 5.05 -11.89
C LYS A 270 -2.74 5.01 -10.77
N GLU A 271 -2.99 3.82 -10.22
CA GLU A 271 -3.98 3.59 -9.15
C GLU A 271 -3.37 3.81 -7.76
N MET A 272 -2.05 3.65 -7.62
CA MET A 272 -1.36 3.72 -6.34
C MET A 272 -1.39 5.10 -5.67
N VAL A 273 -1.45 6.18 -6.46
CA VAL A 273 -1.43 7.55 -5.93
C VAL A 273 -2.64 8.35 -6.41
N THR A 274 -3.42 8.87 -5.45
CA THR A 274 -4.59 9.71 -5.74
C THR A 274 -4.24 11.21 -5.73
N SER A 275 -5.13 12.02 -6.29
CA SER A 275 -5.01 13.50 -6.32
C SER A 275 -5.68 14.18 -5.11
N THR A 276 -6.15 13.41 -4.13
CA THR A 276 -6.98 13.90 -3.02
C THR A 276 -6.46 13.38 -1.70
N GLY A 277 -6.28 14.28 -0.74
CA GLY A 277 -5.77 13.93 0.58
C GLY A 277 -4.25 13.84 0.64
N ASP A 278 -3.74 13.26 1.72
CA ASP A 278 -2.30 12.98 1.89
C ASP A 278 -1.89 11.81 0.99
N ILE A 279 -0.93 12.06 0.09
CA ILE A 279 -0.51 11.06 -0.91
C ILE A 279 0.19 9.86 -0.28
N SER A 280 0.93 10.03 0.82
CA SER A 280 1.64 8.94 1.50
C SER A 280 0.67 7.99 2.19
N LYS A 281 -0.38 8.54 2.82
CA LYS A 281 -1.50 7.77 3.38
C LYS A 281 -2.28 7.08 2.27
N SER A 282 -2.55 7.77 1.16
CA SER A 282 -3.21 7.16 0.00
C SER A 282 -2.45 5.95 -0.54
N LEU A 283 -1.14 6.10 -0.74
CA LEU A 283 -0.28 5.01 -1.22
C LEU A 283 -0.24 3.85 -0.22
N SER A 284 -0.01 4.14 1.06
CA SER A 284 0.06 3.12 2.11
C SER A 284 -1.25 2.33 2.19
N ASN A 285 -2.40 3.03 2.13
CA ASN A 285 -3.71 2.40 2.11
C ASN A 285 -3.91 1.50 0.88
N TYR A 286 -3.47 1.94 -0.29
CA TYR A 286 -3.54 1.11 -1.50
C TYR A 286 -2.67 -0.14 -1.37
N LEU A 287 -1.44 0.02 -0.87
CA LEU A 287 -0.51 -1.10 -0.74
C LEU A 287 -1.06 -2.17 0.21
N THR A 288 -1.54 -1.76 1.39
CA THR A 288 -2.07 -2.70 2.39
C THR A 288 -3.39 -3.34 1.98
N ASN A 289 -4.34 -2.56 1.43
CA ASN A 289 -5.70 -3.07 1.18
C ASN A 289 -5.87 -3.71 -0.21
N SER A 290 -5.02 -3.35 -1.18
CA SER A 290 -5.16 -3.81 -2.57
C SER A 290 -3.95 -4.63 -3.02
N TRP A 291 -2.72 -4.09 -2.88
CA TRP A 291 -1.53 -4.74 -3.42
C TRP A 291 -1.10 -5.98 -2.62
N GLU A 292 -0.98 -5.88 -1.29
CA GLU A 292 -0.54 -6.98 -0.43
C GLU A 292 -1.44 -8.24 -0.58
N PRO A 293 -2.78 -8.16 -0.56
CA PRO A 293 -3.63 -9.31 -0.83
C PRO A 293 -3.41 -9.90 -2.23
N LEU A 294 -3.25 -9.04 -3.24
CA LEU A 294 -3.03 -9.47 -4.62
C LEU A 294 -1.66 -10.16 -4.79
N GLN A 295 -0.62 -9.63 -4.15
CA GLN A 295 0.71 -10.22 -4.10
C GLN A 295 0.70 -11.59 -3.39
N ASN A 296 0.01 -11.70 -2.26
CA ASN A 296 -0.13 -12.95 -1.51
C ASN A 296 -0.86 -14.02 -2.33
N ASN A 297 -1.95 -13.64 -3.01
CA ASN A 297 -2.69 -14.54 -3.88
C ASN A 297 -1.84 -14.98 -5.07
N TYR A 298 -1.12 -14.05 -5.70
CA TYR A 298 -0.17 -14.35 -6.78
C TYR A 298 0.91 -15.34 -6.31
N ALA A 299 1.54 -15.10 -5.16
CA ALA A 299 2.58 -15.97 -4.62
C ALA A 299 2.05 -17.39 -4.32
N SER A 300 0.86 -17.49 -3.73
CA SER A 300 0.21 -18.77 -3.43
C SER A 300 -0.11 -19.55 -4.70
N ILE A 301 -0.61 -18.86 -5.73
CA ILE A 301 -0.87 -19.45 -7.06
C ILE A 301 0.43 -19.92 -7.69
N LYS A 302 1.47 -19.08 -7.67
CA LYS A 302 2.78 -19.41 -8.25
C LYS A 302 3.39 -20.64 -7.59
N ASN A 303 3.46 -20.67 -6.26
CA ASN A 303 3.97 -21.82 -5.51
C ASN A 303 3.22 -23.10 -5.88
N PHE A 304 1.88 -23.06 -5.93
CA PHE A 304 1.07 -24.22 -6.32
C PHE A 304 1.42 -24.73 -7.72
N TYR A 305 1.61 -23.85 -8.71
CA TYR A 305 1.92 -24.27 -10.09
C TYR A 305 3.40 -24.56 -10.36
N GLU A 306 4.31 -24.14 -9.48
CA GLU A 306 5.73 -24.54 -9.51
C GLU A 306 5.96 -25.95 -8.98
N GLU A 307 5.10 -26.44 -8.08
CA GLU A 307 5.12 -27.84 -7.64
C GLU A 307 4.92 -28.80 -8.81
N SER A 308 5.63 -29.93 -8.80
CA SER A 308 5.50 -30.96 -9.84
C SER A 308 4.09 -31.52 -9.91
N THR A 309 3.60 -31.79 -11.12
CA THR A 309 2.27 -32.40 -11.29
C THR A 309 2.31 -33.82 -10.73
N LEU A 310 1.36 -34.12 -9.86
CA LEU A 310 1.19 -35.45 -9.28
C LEU A 310 0.60 -36.38 -10.35
N GLU A 311 1.13 -37.59 -10.41
CA GLU A 311 0.65 -38.64 -11.29
C GLU A 311 -0.14 -39.65 -10.45
N PHE A 312 -1.29 -40.09 -10.96
CA PHE A 312 -2.17 -40.99 -10.23
C PHE A 312 -2.52 -42.21 -11.09
N GLN A 313 -2.54 -43.39 -10.48
CA GLN A 313 -3.02 -44.62 -11.11
C GLN A 313 -4.47 -44.83 -10.70
N THR A 314 -5.43 -44.52 -11.58
CA THR A 314 -6.88 -44.59 -11.24
C THR A 314 -7.37 -45.99 -10.89
N THR A 315 -6.58 -47.03 -11.22
CA THR A 315 -6.85 -48.41 -10.83
C THR A 315 -6.69 -48.65 -9.33
N ASP A 316 -5.97 -47.78 -8.61
CA ASP A 316 -5.53 -48.03 -7.24
C ASP A 316 -6.67 -48.01 -6.22
N TRP A 317 -7.75 -47.30 -6.52
CA TRP A 317 -8.93 -47.19 -5.66
C TRP A 317 -10.21 -47.68 -6.35
N LEU A 318 -10.09 -48.41 -7.45
CA LEU A 318 -11.25 -48.92 -8.19
C LEU A 318 -11.94 -50.04 -7.40
N GLY A 319 -13.26 -49.96 -7.25
CA GLY A 319 -14.09 -50.97 -6.59
C GLY A 319 -14.07 -50.91 -5.06
N ILE A 320 -13.45 -49.90 -4.46
CA ILE A 320 -13.47 -49.71 -3.01
C ILE A 320 -14.70 -48.91 -2.56
N GLU A 321 -15.06 -49.04 -1.28
CA GLU A 321 -16.23 -48.35 -0.72
C GLU A 321 -16.17 -46.82 -0.87
N LYS A 322 -14.96 -46.24 -0.77
CA LYS A 322 -14.71 -44.80 -0.85
C LYS A 322 -14.21 -44.32 -2.24
N GLU A 323 -14.49 -45.10 -3.29
CA GLU A 323 -14.06 -44.79 -4.66
C GLU A 323 -14.55 -43.41 -5.14
N ALA A 324 -15.81 -43.07 -4.81
CA ALA A 324 -16.45 -41.85 -5.27
C ALA A 324 -15.77 -40.58 -4.72
N GLU A 325 -15.39 -40.60 -3.44
CA GLU A 325 -14.72 -39.51 -2.74
C GLU A 325 -13.33 -39.25 -3.33
N ILE A 326 -12.52 -40.30 -3.51
CA ILE A 326 -11.18 -40.19 -4.09
C ILE A 326 -11.26 -39.73 -5.55
N THR A 327 -12.20 -40.28 -6.33
CA THR A 327 -12.40 -39.89 -7.72
C THR A 327 -12.84 -38.42 -7.85
N ALA A 328 -13.71 -37.94 -6.95
CA ALA A 328 -14.13 -36.54 -6.93
C ALA A 328 -12.97 -35.59 -6.58
N LEU A 329 -12.07 -35.97 -5.67
CA LEU A 329 -10.88 -35.20 -5.34
C LEU A 329 -9.88 -35.18 -6.52
N TYR A 330 -9.60 -36.34 -7.12
CA TYR A 330 -8.74 -36.47 -8.30
C TYR A 330 -9.22 -35.59 -9.47
N ASN A 331 -10.52 -35.59 -9.76
CA ASN A 331 -11.10 -34.76 -10.81
C ASN A 331 -10.96 -33.26 -10.52
N GLU A 332 -11.11 -32.86 -9.25
CA GLU A 332 -10.91 -31.47 -8.82
C GLU A 332 -9.46 -31.05 -8.99
N TYR A 333 -8.51 -31.87 -8.53
CA TYR A 333 -7.07 -31.62 -8.67
C TYR A 333 -6.70 -31.35 -10.12
N ASN A 334 -7.12 -32.23 -11.04
CA ASN A 334 -6.84 -32.08 -12.47
C ASN A 334 -7.50 -30.84 -13.08
N THR A 335 -8.68 -30.45 -12.59
CA THR A 335 -9.39 -29.25 -13.04
C THR A 335 -8.63 -28.00 -12.59
N VAL A 336 -8.19 -27.94 -11.34
CA VAL A 336 -7.39 -26.82 -10.82
C VAL A 336 -6.05 -26.75 -11.54
N ARG A 337 -5.33 -27.87 -11.72
CA ARG A 337 -4.05 -27.92 -12.45
C ARG A 337 -4.13 -27.36 -13.87
N LYS A 338 -5.24 -27.60 -14.59
CA LYS A 338 -5.46 -27.03 -15.94
C LYS A 338 -5.84 -25.55 -15.93
N GLY A 339 -6.19 -25.00 -14.77
CA GLY A 339 -6.72 -23.65 -14.59
C GLY A 339 -5.68 -22.55 -14.38
N ASN A 340 -4.41 -22.76 -14.70
CA ASN A 340 -3.35 -21.77 -14.43
C ASN A 340 -3.62 -20.43 -15.14
N VAL A 341 -3.83 -19.39 -14.34
CA VAL A 341 -4.12 -18.04 -14.82
C VAL A 341 -2.88 -17.19 -15.04
N LEU A 342 -1.72 -17.55 -14.46
CA LEU A 342 -0.50 -16.71 -14.47
C LEU A 342 -0.04 -16.33 -15.89
N PRO A 343 0.00 -17.25 -16.88
CA PRO A 343 0.42 -16.90 -18.24
C PRO A 343 -0.50 -15.88 -18.94
N GLN A 344 -1.75 -15.73 -18.47
CA GLN A 344 -2.74 -14.83 -19.05
C GLN A 344 -2.75 -13.44 -18.39
N ILE A 345 -2.12 -13.30 -17.23
CA ILE A 345 -2.10 -12.04 -16.47
C ILE A 345 -1.52 -10.89 -17.30
N PRO A 346 -0.38 -11.04 -18.01
CA PRO A 346 0.20 -9.94 -18.79
C PRO A 346 -0.75 -9.32 -19.81
N THR A 347 -1.64 -10.12 -20.42
CA THR A 347 -2.60 -9.66 -21.45
C THR A 347 -4.00 -9.36 -20.92
N THR A 348 -4.29 -9.69 -19.67
CA THR A 348 -5.59 -9.43 -19.04
C THR A 348 -5.76 -7.95 -18.76
N LYS A 349 -6.94 -7.36 -18.96
CA LYS A 349 -7.20 -5.95 -18.59
C LYS A 349 -6.98 -5.72 -17.10
N LEU A 350 -6.45 -4.55 -16.71
CA LEU A 350 -6.06 -4.28 -15.33
C LEU A 350 -7.21 -4.48 -14.32
N GLU A 351 -8.41 -4.00 -14.68
CA GLU A 351 -9.65 -4.14 -13.92
C GLU A 351 -10.05 -5.60 -13.64
N ASP A 352 -9.65 -6.54 -14.50
CA ASP A 352 -9.99 -7.96 -14.38
C ASP A 352 -8.92 -8.79 -13.67
N VAL A 353 -7.70 -8.26 -13.51
CA VAL A 353 -6.55 -9.02 -12.98
C VAL A 353 -6.81 -9.51 -11.57
N ALA A 354 -7.25 -8.63 -10.66
CA ALA A 354 -7.54 -8.97 -9.28
C ALA A 354 -8.62 -10.05 -9.18
N HIS A 355 -9.70 -9.92 -9.96
CA HIS A 355 -10.76 -10.92 -10.01
C HIS A 355 -10.25 -12.29 -10.48
N LYS A 356 -9.41 -12.35 -11.53
CA LYS A 356 -8.85 -13.61 -12.03
C LYS A 356 -7.92 -14.29 -11.02
N LEU A 357 -7.05 -13.53 -10.38
CA LEU A 357 -6.15 -14.06 -9.35
C LEU A 357 -6.96 -14.58 -8.15
N ASN A 358 -7.91 -13.80 -7.65
CA ASN A 358 -8.77 -14.22 -6.52
C ASN A 358 -9.56 -15.49 -6.86
N ALA A 359 -10.16 -15.56 -8.06
CA ALA A 359 -10.91 -16.74 -8.48
C ALA A 359 -10.03 -18.00 -8.62
N CYS A 360 -8.77 -17.86 -9.02
CA CYS A 360 -7.82 -18.97 -9.07
C CYS A 360 -7.37 -19.39 -7.67
N TYR A 361 -7.04 -18.43 -6.82
CA TYR A 361 -6.68 -18.66 -5.42
C TYR A 361 -7.81 -19.39 -4.67
N ASP A 362 -9.06 -18.95 -4.83
CA ASP A 362 -10.23 -19.59 -4.21
C ASP A 362 -10.41 -21.05 -4.65
N LYS A 363 -10.08 -21.38 -5.91
CA LYS A 363 -10.11 -22.77 -6.41
C LYS A 363 -9.04 -23.63 -5.74
N ILE A 364 -7.83 -23.10 -5.57
CA ILE A 364 -6.73 -23.79 -4.86
C ILE A 364 -7.12 -24.00 -3.39
N ALA A 365 -7.65 -22.98 -2.73
CA ALA A 365 -8.11 -23.08 -1.34
C ALA A 365 -9.25 -24.11 -1.18
N LYS A 366 -10.20 -24.15 -2.13
CA LYS A 366 -11.27 -25.15 -2.16
C LYS A 366 -10.74 -26.57 -2.37
N LEU A 367 -9.73 -26.74 -3.22
CA LEU A 367 -9.07 -28.03 -3.42
C LEU A 367 -8.41 -28.52 -2.12
N SER A 368 -7.63 -27.67 -1.45
CA SER A 368 -7.00 -28.00 -0.17
C SER A 368 -8.04 -28.37 0.90
N LYS A 369 -9.15 -27.65 0.96
CA LYS A 369 -10.27 -28.00 1.85
C LYS A 369 -10.86 -29.37 1.53
N LYS A 370 -11.11 -29.65 0.24
CA LYS A 370 -11.66 -30.94 -0.23
C LYS A 370 -10.70 -32.09 0.02
N GLU A 371 -9.40 -31.86 -0.13
CA GLU A 371 -8.35 -32.83 0.21
C GLU A 371 -8.41 -33.20 1.69
N ASN A 372 -8.49 -32.21 2.59
CA ASN A 372 -8.56 -32.45 4.03
C ASN A 372 -9.86 -33.18 4.43
N GLU A 373 -10.99 -32.82 3.83
CA GLU A 373 -12.28 -33.51 4.03
C GLU A 373 -12.20 -34.98 3.57
N THR A 374 -11.63 -35.22 2.39
CA THR A 374 -11.44 -36.58 1.84
C THR A 374 -10.48 -37.40 2.70
N SER A 375 -9.34 -36.82 3.09
CA SER A 375 -8.36 -37.42 4.00
C SER A 375 -9.01 -37.86 5.30
N LYS A 376 -9.85 -37.01 5.89
CA LYS A 376 -10.59 -37.35 7.12
C LYS A 376 -11.50 -38.56 6.90
N THR A 377 -12.32 -38.55 5.85
CA THR A 377 -13.22 -39.68 5.53
C THR A 377 -12.47 -40.99 5.31
N ILE A 378 -11.35 -40.96 4.58
CA ILE A 378 -10.54 -42.16 4.32
C ILE A 378 -9.85 -42.65 5.59
N ARG A 379 -9.34 -41.76 6.43
CA ARG A 379 -8.77 -42.12 7.74
C ARG A 379 -9.80 -42.78 8.64
N GLU A 380 -11.00 -42.20 8.75
CA GLU A 380 -12.10 -42.76 9.54
C GLU A 380 -12.46 -44.17 9.05
N TRP A 381 -12.54 -44.36 7.73
CA TRP A 381 -12.80 -45.67 7.12
C TRP A 381 -11.72 -46.72 7.47
N PHE A 382 -10.44 -46.38 7.36
CA PHE A 382 -9.37 -47.29 7.78
C PHE A 382 -9.36 -47.53 9.30
N GLN A 383 -9.68 -46.53 10.11
CA GLN A 383 -9.79 -46.68 11.58
C GLN A 383 -10.94 -47.61 11.97
N GLU A 384 -12.09 -47.51 11.31
CA GLU A 384 -13.22 -48.44 11.51
C GLU A 384 -12.83 -49.88 11.16
N PHE A 385 -12.08 -50.07 10.06
CA PHE A 385 -11.52 -51.36 9.70
C PHE A 385 -10.57 -51.90 10.79
N LEU A 386 -9.60 -51.08 11.24
CA LEU A 386 -8.67 -51.45 12.31
C LEU A 386 -9.40 -51.84 13.59
N ASN A 387 -10.37 -51.04 14.03
CA ASN A 387 -11.17 -51.31 15.23
C ASN A 387 -11.91 -52.64 15.11
N THR A 388 -12.51 -52.91 13.95
CA THR A 388 -13.22 -54.17 13.69
C THR A 388 -12.29 -55.38 13.84
N TYR A 389 -11.09 -55.34 13.25
CA TYR A 389 -10.17 -56.48 13.28
C TYR A 389 -9.39 -56.59 14.59
N ASN A 390 -9.12 -55.49 15.28
CA ASN A 390 -8.57 -55.52 16.63
C ASN A 390 -9.53 -56.19 17.63
N ASN A 391 -10.84 -55.90 17.53
CA ASN A 391 -11.85 -56.55 18.36
C ASN A 391 -11.98 -58.06 18.09
N LYS A 392 -11.65 -58.50 16.88
CA LYS A 392 -11.63 -59.92 16.49
C LYS A 392 -10.38 -60.67 16.96
N LYS A 393 -9.36 -59.99 17.49
CA LYS A 393 -8.09 -60.62 17.93
C LYS A 393 -8.30 -61.69 18.99
N GLN A 394 -9.17 -61.42 19.97
CA GLN A 394 -9.46 -62.37 21.05
C GLN A 394 -10.07 -63.69 20.53
N LEU A 395 -10.83 -63.64 19.44
CA LEU A 395 -11.34 -64.85 18.80
C LEU A 395 -10.17 -65.67 18.23
N LEU A 396 -9.28 -65.02 17.48
CA LEU A 396 -8.15 -65.70 16.86
C LEU A 396 -7.19 -66.28 17.90
N ASP A 397 -6.95 -65.58 19.01
CA ASP A 397 -6.15 -66.10 20.12
C ASP A 397 -6.73 -67.42 20.69
N LYS A 398 -8.06 -67.48 20.88
CA LYS A 398 -8.76 -68.72 21.31
C LYS A 398 -8.68 -69.85 20.28
N LEU A 399 -8.70 -69.52 18.99
CA LEU A 399 -8.56 -70.51 17.92
C LEU A 399 -7.13 -71.06 17.85
N VAL A 400 -6.13 -70.21 18.06
CA VAL A 400 -4.71 -70.61 18.14
C VAL A 400 -4.46 -71.53 19.34
N GLU A 401 -5.08 -71.28 20.49
CA GLU A 401 -4.98 -72.19 21.65
C GLU A 401 -5.47 -73.61 21.32
N LYS A 402 -6.52 -73.73 20.50
CA LYS A 402 -7.06 -75.02 20.05
C LYS A 402 -6.29 -75.61 18.87
N HIS A 403 -5.68 -74.77 18.04
CA HIS A 403 -4.94 -75.13 16.83
C HIS A 403 -3.63 -74.34 16.73
N PRO A 404 -2.57 -74.76 17.46
CA PRO A 404 -1.29 -74.05 17.51
C PRO A 404 -0.63 -73.72 16.17
N PRO A 405 -0.75 -74.54 15.10
CA PRO A 405 -0.18 -74.21 13.78
C PRO A 405 -0.71 -72.89 13.16
N LEU A 406 -1.88 -72.39 13.59
CA LEU A 406 -2.46 -71.14 13.09
C LEU A 406 -1.73 -69.88 13.59
N LYS A 407 -0.82 -70.02 14.57
CA LYS A 407 -0.14 -68.88 15.19
C LYS A 407 0.60 -68.01 14.17
N ALA A 408 1.30 -68.63 13.21
CA ALA A 408 2.02 -67.91 12.16
C ALA A 408 1.08 -67.06 11.30
N SER A 409 -0.04 -67.62 10.85
CA SER A 409 -1.04 -66.90 10.05
C SER A 409 -1.70 -65.75 10.84
N CYS A 410 -1.96 -65.93 12.14
CA CYS A 410 -2.44 -64.85 13.00
C CYS A 410 -1.39 -63.74 13.18
N ASP A 411 -0.12 -64.09 13.34
CA ASP A 411 0.96 -63.13 13.48
C ASP A 411 1.16 -62.30 12.21
N GLU A 412 0.89 -62.86 11.02
CA GLU A 412 0.87 -62.09 9.78
C GLU A 412 -0.22 -61.00 9.70
N ILE A 413 -1.23 -61.04 10.59
CA ILE A 413 -2.24 -59.99 10.74
C ILE A 413 -1.83 -58.98 11.82
N TYR A 414 -1.30 -59.43 12.97
CA TYR A 414 -1.14 -58.58 14.17
C TYR A 414 0.31 -58.30 14.62
N ALA A 415 1.32 -58.99 14.10
CA ALA A 415 2.71 -58.78 14.52
C ALA A 415 3.28 -57.45 13.99
N GLN A 416 4.44 -57.05 14.51
CA GLN A 416 5.13 -55.88 13.98
C GLN A 416 5.51 -56.10 12.51
N GLY A 417 5.19 -55.13 11.64
CA GLY A 417 5.36 -55.26 10.20
C GLY A 417 4.26 -56.05 9.49
N SER A 418 3.17 -56.40 10.21
CA SER A 418 1.97 -56.99 9.62
C SER A 418 1.10 -55.96 8.91
N THR A 419 0.08 -56.46 8.20
CA THR A 419 -0.90 -55.65 7.47
C THR A 419 -1.60 -54.60 8.35
N LEU A 420 -1.98 -54.93 9.60
CA LEU A 420 -2.61 -53.96 10.50
C LEU A 420 -1.64 -52.89 10.99
N THR A 421 -0.36 -53.24 11.19
CA THR A 421 0.68 -52.29 11.59
C THR A 421 1.00 -51.32 10.46
N THR A 422 1.07 -51.80 9.21
CA THR A 422 1.21 -50.94 8.02
C THR A 422 0.04 -49.98 7.86
N LEU A 423 -1.19 -50.44 8.09
CA LEU A 423 -2.39 -49.59 8.08
C LEU A 423 -2.32 -48.48 9.13
N ILE A 424 -1.88 -48.78 10.36
CA ILE A 424 -1.69 -47.77 11.41
C ILE A 424 -0.69 -46.71 10.96
N ASN A 425 0.48 -47.14 10.48
CA ASN A 425 1.53 -46.22 10.01
C ASN A 425 1.04 -45.37 8.82
N GLY A 426 0.28 -45.96 7.90
CA GLY A 426 -0.31 -45.25 6.76
C GLY A 426 -1.32 -44.18 7.20
N ILE A 427 -2.19 -44.50 8.16
CA ILE A 427 -3.13 -43.53 8.76
C ILE A 427 -2.38 -42.37 9.40
N GLU A 428 -1.30 -42.65 10.15
CA GLU A 428 -0.44 -41.62 10.74
C GLU A 428 0.23 -40.75 9.67
N ALA A 429 0.73 -41.36 8.59
CA ALA A 429 1.38 -40.65 7.49
C ALA A 429 0.43 -39.68 6.77
N ILE A 430 -0.84 -40.05 6.56
CA ILE A 430 -1.84 -39.18 5.92
C ILE A 430 -2.57 -38.26 6.89
N SER A 431 -2.10 -38.17 8.14
CA SER A 431 -2.80 -37.42 9.19
C SER A 431 -2.55 -35.92 9.17
N SER A 432 -1.50 -35.46 8.48
CA SER A 432 -1.16 -34.05 8.32
C SER A 432 -1.93 -33.40 7.16
N ASP A 433 -2.28 -32.13 7.30
CA ASP A 433 -2.97 -31.37 6.25
C ASP A 433 -2.13 -31.31 4.96
N GLY A 434 -2.78 -31.48 3.79
CA GLY A 434 -2.12 -31.39 2.49
C GLY A 434 -1.19 -32.56 2.12
N THR A 435 -1.24 -33.68 2.85
CA THR A 435 -0.41 -34.86 2.56
C THR A 435 -1.14 -35.95 1.77
N PHE A 436 -2.46 -35.87 1.66
CA PHE A 436 -3.27 -36.96 1.13
C PHE A 436 -3.11 -37.13 -0.38
N LEU A 437 -3.06 -36.04 -1.15
CA LEU A 437 -2.81 -36.12 -2.59
C LEU A 437 -1.43 -36.70 -2.90
N ASN A 438 -0.42 -36.38 -2.09
CA ASN A 438 0.92 -36.96 -2.21
C ASN A 438 0.89 -38.47 -1.92
N ALA A 439 0.26 -38.87 -0.82
CA ALA A 439 0.08 -40.29 -0.44
C ALA A 439 -0.79 -41.08 -1.44
N LEU A 440 -1.69 -40.40 -2.15
CA LEU A 440 -2.46 -40.99 -3.24
C LEU A 440 -1.60 -41.17 -4.49
N SER A 441 -0.69 -40.24 -4.76
CA SER A 441 0.19 -40.26 -5.94
C SER A 441 1.34 -41.25 -5.79
N ASP A 442 1.90 -41.40 -4.59
CA ASP A 442 3.04 -42.28 -4.32
C ASP A 442 2.67 -43.76 -4.08
N GLY A 443 1.36 -44.08 -4.06
CA GLY A 443 0.85 -45.43 -3.87
C GLY A 443 0.59 -45.83 -2.41
N THR A 444 0.83 -44.95 -1.43
CA THR A 444 0.58 -45.26 -0.01
C THR A 444 -0.88 -45.69 0.23
N ILE A 445 -1.85 -45.00 -0.36
CA ILE A 445 -3.27 -45.36 -0.22
C ILE A 445 -3.56 -46.73 -0.85
N TYR A 446 -2.92 -47.05 -1.98
CA TYR A 446 -3.05 -48.36 -2.63
C TYR A 446 -2.53 -49.49 -1.74
N ASP A 447 -1.35 -49.30 -1.15
CA ASP A 447 -0.75 -50.28 -0.24
C ASP A 447 -1.64 -50.54 0.98
N MET A 448 -2.23 -49.47 1.54
CA MET A 448 -3.21 -49.59 2.62
C MET A 448 -4.44 -50.40 2.19
N ILE A 449 -5.00 -50.15 1.00
CA ILE A 449 -6.13 -50.93 0.47
C ILE A 449 -5.74 -52.41 0.29
N CYS A 450 -4.54 -52.68 -0.24
CA CYS A 450 -4.03 -54.03 -0.41
C CYS A 450 -3.88 -54.76 0.93
N ASP A 451 -3.33 -54.11 1.95
CA ASP A 451 -3.16 -54.68 3.28
C ASP A 451 -4.50 -54.89 4.01
N MET A 452 -5.47 -54.00 3.78
CA MET A 452 -6.85 -54.21 4.23
C MET A 452 -7.45 -55.48 3.61
N ASN A 453 -7.30 -55.68 2.29
CA ASN A 453 -7.83 -56.85 1.60
C ASN A 453 -7.11 -58.14 2.01
N LYS A 454 -5.77 -58.14 2.09
CA LYS A 454 -4.98 -59.27 2.61
C LYS A 454 -5.39 -59.64 4.03
N THR A 455 -5.69 -58.65 4.88
CA THR A 455 -6.18 -58.90 6.25
C THR A 455 -7.51 -59.63 6.25
N LYS A 456 -8.46 -59.20 5.39
CA LYS A 456 -9.77 -59.88 5.24
C LYS A 456 -9.58 -61.33 4.78
N GLU A 457 -8.75 -61.55 3.75
CA GLU A 457 -8.47 -62.87 3.19
C GLU A 457 -7.83 -63.80 4.22
N LYS A 458 -6.75 -63.36 4.88
CA LYS A 458 -6.07 -64.15 5.91
C LYS A 458 -6.97 -64.46 7.09
N PHE A 459 -7.79 -63.51 7.51
CA PHE A 459 -8.75 -63.75 8.60
C PHE A 459 -9.73 -64.87 8.23
N ILE A 460 -10.27 -64.86 7.01
CA ILE A 460 -11.17 -65.92 6.52
C ILE A 460 -10.41 -67.25 6.40
N GLU A 461 -9.19 -67.24 5.90
CA GLU A 461 -8.36 -68.45 5.78
C GLU A 461 -8.10 -69.10 7.16
N ILE A 462 -7.76 -68.30 8.17
CA ILE A 462 -7.58 -68.77 9.55
C ILE A 462 -8.85 -69.43 10.06
N LEU A 463 -10.03 -68.81 9.82
CA LEU A 463 -11.31 -69.39 10.24
C LEU A 463 -11.60 -70.74 9.56
N LYS A 464 -11.27 -70.88 8.26
CA LYS A 464 -11.42 -72.16 7.57
C LYS A 464 -10.48 -73.23 8.16
N GLN A 465 -9.22 -72.87 8.39
CA GLN A 465 -8.23 -73.79 8.96
C GLN A 465 -8.50 -74.14 10.44
N SER A 466 -9.34 -73.37 11.15
CA SER A 466 -9.64 -73.55 12.58
C SER A 466 -10.86 -74.43 12.88
N GLN A 467 -11.12 -75.46 12.06
CA GLN A 467 -12.30 -76.36 12.17
C GLN A 467 -13.67 -75.67 12.02
N MET A 468 -13.72 -74.41 11.58
CA MET A 468 -14.98 -73.69 11.30
C MET A 468 -15.31 -73.64 9.80
N GLU A 469 -14.59 -74.39 8.97
CA GLU A 469 -14.75 -74.41 7.51
C GLU A 469 -16.18 -74.71 7.09
N ALA A 470 -16.82 -75.74 7.65
CA ALA A 470 -18.18 -76.13 7.28
C ALA A 470 -19.23 -75.05 7.63
N GLN A 471 -19.03 -74.33 8.74
CA GLN A 471 -19.87 -73.24 9.21
C GLN A 471 -19.70 -72.00 8.32
N ILE A 472 -18.47 -71.68 7.94
CA ILE A 472 -18.13 -70.56 7.05
C ILE A 472 -18.59 -70.82 5.62
N ASP A 473 -18.37 -72.02 5.08
CA ASP A 473 -18.83 -72.38 3.73
C ASP A 473 -20.35 -72.44 3.65
N TRP A 474 -21.02 -72.93 4.71
CA TRP A 474 -22.47 -72.83 4.80
C TRP A 474 -22.94 -71.38 4.80
N LEU A 475 -22.33 -70.51 5.62
CA LEU A 475 -22.68 -69.08 5.67
C LEU A 475 -22.51 -68.41 4.30
N ASN A 476 -21.43 -68.71 3.58
CA ASN A 476 -21.14 -68.18 2.25
C ASN A 476 -22.04 -68.78 1.15
N SER A 477 -22.65 -69.95 1.39
CA SER A 477 -23.60 -70.56 0.46
C SER A 477 -24.99 -69.92 0.51
N LEU A 478 -25.29 -69.12 1.55
CA LEU A 478 -26.56 -68.43 1.67
C LEU A 478 -26.65 -67.29 0.64
N THR A 479 -27.73 -67.30 -0.14
CA THR A 479 -28.02 -66.24 -1.11
C THR A 479 -28.84 -65.08 -0.52
N SER A 480 -29.31 -65.24 0.72
CA SER A 480 -30.13 -64.28 1.46
C SER A 480 -29.66 -64.17 2.90
N PHE A 481 -29.82 -62.99 3.50
CA PHE A 481 -29.62 -62.75 4.93
C PHE A 481 -30.82 -63.23 5.78
N GLU A 482 -31.92 -63.64 5.13
CA GLU A 482 -33.07 -64.27 5.79
C GLU A 482 -32.88 -65.79 5.87
N ILE A 483 -32.96 -66.31 7.09
CA ILE A 483 -32.84 -67.75 7.36
C ILE A 483 -34.24 -68.33 7.46
N ASP A 484 -34.55 -69.27 6.57
CA ASP A 484 -35.81 -70.01 6.52
C ASP A 484 -35.62 -71.46 7.01
N GLU A 485 -36.70 -72.22 7.10
CA GLU A 485 -36.64 -73.61 7.58
C GLU A 485 -35.73 -74.51 6.74
N THR A 486 -35.49 -74.19 5.47
CA THR A 486 -34.69 -75.02 4.55
C THR A 486 -33.20 -74.81 4.72
N ASN A 487 -32.79 -73.63 5.18
CA ASN A 487 -31.40 -73.27 5.37
C ASN A 487 -31.00 -73.15 6.86
N PHE A 488 -31.96 -73.25 7.81
CA PHE A 488 -31.70 -73.16 9.24
C PHE A 488 -30.80 -74.28 9.79
N LYS A 489 -29.57 -73.92 10.21
CA LYS A 489 -28.63 -74.82 10.89
C LYS A 489 -28.33 -74.34 12.31
N PRO A 490 -29.02 -74.85 13.34
CA PRO A 490 -28.94 -74.31 14.70
C PRO A 490 -27.55 -74.41 15.32
N ASP A 491 -26.85 -75.53 15.12
CA ASP A 491 -25.50 -75.72 15.68
C ASP A 491 -24.49 -74.75 15.05
N TYR A 492 -24.58 -74.53 13.73
CA TYR A 492 -23.70 -73.62 13.01
C TYR A 492 -23.97 -72.17 13.43
N LEU A 493 -25.25 -71.79 13.54
CA LEU A 493 -25.66 -70.47 14.03
C LEU A 493 -25.18 -70.20 15.45
N LEU A 494 -25.35 -71.17 16.36
CA LEU A 494 -24.91 -71.04 17.74
C LEU A 494 -23.39 -70.85 17.83
N GLU A 495 -22.64 -71.59 17.02
CA GLU A 495 -21.17 -71.51 17.00
C GLU A 495 -20.66 -70.20 16.38
N LEU A 496 -21.26 -69.75 15.27
CA LEU A 496 -20.94 -68.45 14.67
C LEU A 496 -21.29 -67.28 15.60
N LEU A 497 -22.43 -67.35 16.31
CA LEU A 497 -22.83 -66.35 17.31
C LEU A 497 -21.90 -66.32 18.52
N LYS A 498 -21.55 -67.48 19.09
CA LYS A 498 -20.62 -67.58 20.23
C LYS A 498 -19.25 -66.97 19.93
N ASN A 499 -18.81 -67.09 18.68
CA ASN A 499 -17.55 -66.53 18.21
C ASN A 499 -17.67 -65.08 17.69
N GLY A 500 -18.86 -64.47 17.76
CA GLY A 500 -19.08 -63.09 17.34
C GLY A 500 -18.91 -62.86 15.83
N LEU A 501 -19.08 -63.90 15.03
CA LEU A 501 -18.93 -63.85 13.57
C LEU A 501 -20.22 -63.42 12.86
N ILE A 502 -21.37 -63.61 13.50
CA ILE A 502 -22.68 -63.18 13.01
C ILE A 502 -23.47 -62.51 14.14
N SER A 503 -24.50 -61.75 13.76
CA SER A 503 -25.54 -61.24 14.66
C SER A 503 -26.91 -61.60 14.09
N LEU A 504 -27.87 -61.98 14.94
CA LEU A 504 -29.24 -62.27 14.52
C LEU A 504 -30.18 -61.10 14.88
N SER A 505 -31.02 -60.71 13.93
CA SER A 505 -32.14 -59.78 14.13
C SER A 505 -33.46 -60.49 13.90
N PHE A 506 -34.45 -60.23 14.75
CA PHE A 506 -35.76 -60.86 14.66
C PHE A 506 -36.80 -59.86 14.16
N LYS A 507 -37.60 -60.25 13.17
CA LYS A 507 -38.80 -59.53 12.74
C LYS A 507 -40.03 -60.31 13.19
N LYS A 508 -40.98 -59.62 13.84
CA LYS A 508 -42.24 -60.22 14.29
C LYS A 508 -43.33 -59.96 13.26
N GLU A 509 -43.89 -61.03 12.71
CA GLU A 509 -45.06 -60.99 11.81
C GLU A 509 -46.18 -61.84 12.46
N PHE A 510 -47.42 -61.36 12.40
CA PHE A 510 -48.59 -61.98 13.06
C PHE A 510 -49.45 -62.75 12.07
#